data_AF-A0A4X2JTQ4-F1
#
_entry.id   AF-A0A4X2JTQ4-F1
#
_cell.length_a   1.000
_cell.length_b   1.000
_cell.length_c   1.000
_cell.angle_alpha   90.00
_cell.angle_beta   90.00
_cell.angle_gamma   90.00
#
_symmetry.space_group_name_H-M   'P 1'
#
loop_
_entity.id
_entity.type
_entity.pdbx_description
1 polymer ?
#
loop_
_entity_poly.entity_id
_entity_poly.type
_entity_poly.pdbx_seq_one_letter_code
_entity_poly.pdbx_strand_id
1 'polypeptide(L)' 'MAAAKVTLTKRADPSELRTIFLKYASVEKNGEFFMSPNDFINRYLNIFGDCQPNPETVELLGSVVDQTKDGI' A
#
# COMPACT_ATOMS: atom_id res chain seq x y z
N MET A 1 14.80 32.76 11.07
CA MET A 1 14.41 31.38 10.74
C MET A 1 13.23 31.42 9.78
N ALA A 2 13.34 30.83 8.60
CA ALA A 2 12.22 30.74 7.65
C ALA A 2 11.36 29.52 8.00
N ALA A 3 10.05 29.73 8.17
CA ALA A 3 9.10 28.63 8.38
C ALA A 3 8.94 27.87 7.06
N ALA A 4 9.20 26.56 7.07
CA ALA A 4 8.93 25.69 5.93
C ALA A 4 7.42 25.71 5.63
N LYS A 5 7.04 26.13 4.42
CA LYS A 5 5.65 26.07 3.96
C LYS A 5 5.27 24.60 3.78
N VAL A 6 4.55 24.04 4.74
CA VAL A 6 4.04 22.66 4.67
C VAL A 6 2.99 22.60 3.57
N THR A 7 3.35 22.03 2.43
CA THR A 7 2.41 21.75 1.35
C THR A 7 1.53 20.59 1.78
N LEU A 8 0.29 20.89 2.20
CA LEU A 8 -0.68 19.85 2.56
C LEU A 8 -1.12 19.12 1.28
N THR A 9 -0.96 17.80 1.26
CA THR A 9 -1.54 16.94 0.23
C THR A 9 -3.06 17.00 0.34
N LYS A 10 -3.73 17.23 -0.81
CA LYS A 10 -5.21 17.17 -0.88
C LYS A 10 -5.67 15.75 -0.56
N ARG A 11 -6.82 15.62 0.13
CA ARG A 11 -7.46 14.33 0.35
C ARG A 11 -7.86 13.72 -0.98
N ALA A 12 -7.61 12.41 -1.14
CA ALA A 12 -8.06 11.65 -2.30
C ALA A 12 -9.56 11.31 -2.18
N ASP A 13 -10.20 11.06 -3.33
CA ASP A 13 -11.60 10.66 -3.40
C ASP A 13 -11.78 9.22 -2.89
N PRO A 14 -12.68 8.96 -1.91
CA PRO A 14 -12.89 7.61 -1.37
C PRO A 14 -13.36 6.58 -2.39
N SER A 15 -14.16 6.97 -3.38
CA SER A 15 -14.64 6.08 -4.43
C SER A 15 -13.50 5.69 -5.36
N GLU A 16 -12.66 6.66 -5.74
CA GLU A 16 -11.47 6.40 -6.56
C GLU A 16 -10.48 5.50 -5.82
N LEU A 17 -10.25 5.76 -4.52
CA LEU A 17 -9.41 4.90 -3.67
C LEU A 17 -9.92 3.47 -3.64
N ARG A 18 -11.24 3.24 -3.53
CA ARG A 18 -11.82 1.89 -3.54
C ARG A 18 -11.63 1.20 -4.88
N THR A 19 -11.82 1.92 -6.00
CA THR A 19 -11.58 1.37 -7.33
C THR A 19 -10.11 0.96 -7.52
N ILE A 20 -9.18 1.81 -7.08
CA ILE A 20 -7.75 1.51 -7.15
C ILE A 20 -7.40 0.34 -6.23
N PHE A 21 -7.91 0.31 -4.99
CA PHE A 21 -7.70 -0.79 -4.06
C PHE A 21 -8.11 -2.14 -4.68
N LEU A 22 -9.34 -2.23 -5.22
CA LEU A 22 -9.85 -3.45 -5.85
C LEU A 22 -9.06 -3.88 -7.10
N LYS A 23 -8.39 -2.94 -7.78
CA LYS A 23 -7.51 -3.27 -8.93
C LYS A 23 -6.27 -4.06 -8.51
N TYR A 24 -5.76 -3.83 -7.30
CA TYR A 24 -4.52 -4.46 -6.82
C TYR A 24 -4.75 -5.55 -5.77
N ALA A 25 -5.88 -5.55 -5.08
CA ALA A 25 -6.27 -6.60 -4.14
C ALA A 25 -6.34 -7.96 -4.84
N SER A 26 -5.45 -8.88 -4.46
CA SER A 26 -5.39 -10.23 -5.04
C SER A 26 -5.95 -11.31 -4.13
N VAL A 27 -6.16 -11.01 -2.84
CA VAL A 27 -6.61 -11.97 -1.84
C VAL A 27 -8.10 -11.76 -1.59
N GLU A 28 -8.90 -12.80 -1.72
CA GLU A 28 -10.32 -12.79 -1.35
C GLU A 28 -10.53 -13.71 -0.14
N LYS A 29 -11.17 -13.20 0.91
CA LYS A 29 -11.50 -13.96 2.11
C LYS A 29 -12.88 -13.55 2.60
N ASN A 30 -13.78 -14.52 2.72
CA ASN A 30 -15.17 -14.31 3.17
C ASN A 30 -15.95 -13.27 2.34
N GLY A 31 -15.63 -13.13 1.05
CA GLY A 31 -16.27 -12.14 0.16
C GLY A 31 -15.71 -10.71 0.30
N GLU A 32 -14.66 -10.52 1.09
CA GLU A 32 -13.91 -9.27 1.18
C GLU A 32 -12.54 -9.41 0.48
N PHE A 33 -12.11 -8.32 -0.17
CA PHE A 33 -10.84 -8.26 -0.88
C PHE A 33 -9.76 -7.60 -0.01
N PHE A 34 -8.58 -8.19 0.00
CA PHE A 34 -7.40 -7.77 0.76
C PHE A 34 -6.18 -7.61 -0.16
N MET A 35 -5.23 -6.79 0.27
CA MET A 35 -3.99 -6.55 -0.46
C MET A 35 -2.83 -7.16 0.31
N SER A 36 -2.27 -8.24 -0.22
CA SER A 36 -1.06 -8.80 0.37
C SER A 36 0.08 -7.76 0.42
N PRO A 37 1.08 -7.92 1.30
CA PRO A 37 2.25 -7.05 1.32
C PRO A 37 2.91 -6.87 -0.06
N ASN A 38 2.91 -7.92 -0.89
CA ASN A 38 3.41 -7.84 -2.27
C ASN A 38 2.52 -7.00 -3.18
N ASP A 39 1.19 -7.07 -3.04
CA ASP A 39 0.27 -6.24 -3.83
C ASP A 39 0.46 -4.76 -3.52
N PHE A 40 0.66 -4.43 -2.25
CA PHE A 40 0.86 -3.06 -1.83
C PHE A 40 2.25 -2.53 -2.20
N ILE A 41 3.31 -3.24 -1.84
CA ILE A 41 4.69 -2.75 -1.99
C ILE A 41 5.20 -2.89 -3.43
N ASN A 42 5.02 -4.06 -4.05
CA ASN A 42 5.61 -4.33 -5.36
C ASN A 42 4.71 -3.88 -6.50
N ARG A 43 3.38 -4.04 -6.37
CA ARG A 43 2.45 -3.73 -7.49
C ARG A 43 1.90 -2.31 -7.41
N TYR A 44 1.44 -1.88 -6.24
CA TYR A 44 0.84 -0.56 -6.08
C TYR A 44 1.88 0.56 -5.94
N LEU A 45 2.83 0.43 -5.01
CA LEU A 45 3.90 1.42 -4.82
C LEU A 45 5.04 1.26 -5.83
N ASN A 46 5.23 0.06 -6.40
CA ASN A 46 6.29 -0.25 -7.36
C ASN A 46 7.68 0.17 -6.86
N ILE A 47 7.99 -0.11 -5.58
CA ILE A 47 9.21 0.39 -4.90
C ILE A 47 10.49 -0.12 -5.57
N PHE A 48 10.48 -1.35 -6.07
CA PHE A 48 11.67 -1.99 -6.64
C PHE A 48 11.78 -1.83 -8.16
N GLY A 49 10.74 -1.36 -8.86
CA GLY A 49 10.74 -1.28 -10.32
C GLY A 49 11.05 -2.63 -10.98
N ASP A 50 12.10 -2.67 -11.82
CA ASP A 50 12.58 -3.89 -12.48
C ASP A 50 13.53 -4.74 -11.61
N CYS A 51 13.86 -4.29 -10.40
CA CYS A 51 14.73 -5.01 -9.48
C CYS A 51 13.97 -6.11 -8.73
N GLN A 52 14.68 -7.18 -8.36
CA GLN A 52 14.11 -8.22 -7.51
C GLN A 52 13.79 -7.66 -6.11
N PRO A 53 12.56 -7.83 -5.59
CA PRO A 53 12.19 -7.36 -4.27
C PRO A 53 13.01 -8.07 -3.18
N ASN A 54 13.52 -7.32 -2.20
CA ASN A 54 14.05 -7.93 -0.97
C ASN A 54 12.88 -8.31 -0.05
N PRO A 55 12.69 -9.61 0.28
CA PRO A 55 11.58 -10.06 1.13
C PRO A 55 11.50 -9.33 2.47
N GLU A 56 12.63 -9.06 3.12
CA GLU A 56 12.65 -8.37 4.43
C GLU A 56 12.13 -6.93 4.32
N THR A 57 12.41 -6.26 3.20
CA THR A 57 11.94 -4.88 2.99
C THR A 57 10.45 -4.84 2.70
N VAL A 58 9.94 -5.84 1.97
CA VAL A 58 8.49 -5.99 1.72
C VAL A 58 7.76 -6.23 3.04
N GLU A 59 8.27 -7.10 3.90
CA GLU A 59 7.69 -7.39 5.21
C GLU A 59 7.72 -6.17 6.13
N LEU A 60 8.87 -5.49 6.21
CA LEU A 60 9.05 -4.34 7.10
C LEU A 60 8.12 -3.19 6.70
N LEU A 61 8.00 -2.88 5.41
CA LEU A 61 7.08 -1.84 4.93
C LEU A 61 5.61 -2.29 5.00
N GLY A 62 5.31 -3.56 4.70
CA GLY A 62 3.99 -4.14 4.85
C GLY A 62 3.48 -4.05 6.29
N SER A 63 4.34 -4.30 7.26
CA SER A 63 4.02 -4.23 8.69
C SER A 63 3.61 -2.83 9.17
N VAL A 64 3.99 -1.76 8.46
CA VAL A 64 3.58 -0.39 8.81
C VAL A 64 2.13 -0.13 8.41
N VAL A 65 1.68 -0.74 7.32
CA VAL A 65 0.34 -0.55 6.75
C VAL A 65 -0.65 -1.56 7.32
N ASP A 66 -0.21 -2.79 7.56
CA ASP A 66 -0.97 -3.81 8.28
C ASP A 66 -1.01 -3.47 9.78
N GLN A 67 -2.09 -2.79 10.21
CA GLN A 67 -2.35 -2.49 11.61
C GLN A 67 -3.01 -3.65 12.35
N THR A 68 -3.63 -4.59 11.64
CA THR A 68 -4.31 -5.78 12.18
C THR A 68 -3.35 -6.93 12.49
N LYS A 69 -2.14 -6.90 11.92
CA LYS A 69 -1.07 -7.89 12.08
C LYS A 69 -1.46 -9.29 11.62
N ASP A 70 -2.41 -9.39 10.71
CA ASP A 70 -2.87 -10.65 10.13
C ASP A 70 -2.08 -11.05 8.87
N GLY A 71 -1.17 -10.19 8.39
CA GLY A 71 -0.24 -10.50 7.31
C GLY A 71 -0.87 -10.46 5.91
N ILE A 72 -2.04 -9.85 5.78
CA ILE A 72 -2.79 -9.67 4.53
C ILE A 72 -3.35 -8.26 4.38
#